data_AF-A0A256ZDH1-F1
#
_entry.id   AF-A0A256ZDH1-F1
#
_cell.length_a   1.000
_cell.length_b   1.000
_cell.length_c   1.000
_cell.angle_alpha   90.00
_cell.angle_beta   90.00
_cell.angle_gamma   90.00
#
_symmetry.space_group_name_H-M   'P 1'
#
loop_
_entity.id
_entity.type
_entity.pdbx_description
1 polymer ?
#
loop_
_entity_poly.entity_id
_entity_poly.type
_entity_poly.pdbx_seq_one_letter_code
_entity_poly.pdbx_strand_id
1 'polypeptide(L)'
;VGVDKGQKVVVGIRPEVLVLRPGDHKGDNVLPGTIERVMFEGIVTRYEIRLDNDDLLVITVPSMTAEPLRPGDRVSVEVPHGKVFVFPYPERGLKEELSVE
;
A
#
# COMPACT_ATOMS: atom_id res chain seq x y z
N VAL A 1 -22.83 8.16 5.98
CA VAL A 1 -22.26 9.36 5.32
C VAL A 1 -21.79 8.90 3.95
N GLY A 2 -22.49 9.30 2.89
CA GLY A 2 -22.10 8.98 1.52
C GLY A 2 -21.10 10.02 1.02
N VAL A 3 -20.17 9.59 0.17
CA VAL A 3 -19.15 10.47 -0.42
C VAL A 3 -19.54 10.70 -1.87
N ASP A 4 -19.60 11.96 -2.30
CA ASP A 4 -20.05 12.30 -3.65
C ASP A 4 -18.92 12.23 -4.66
N LYS A 5 -19.26 11.93 -5.92
CA LYS A 5 -18.29 11.91 -7.01
C LYS A 5 -17.63 13.29 -7.15
N GLY A 6 -16.30 13.30 -7.17
CA GLY A 6 -15.48 14.52 -7.29
C GLY A 6 -15.01 15.10 -5.96
N GLN A 7 -15.45 14.55 -4.82
CA GLN A 7 -14.90 14.92 -3.52
C GLN A 7 -13.55 14.25 -3.29
N LYS A 8 -12.65 14.95 -2.59
CA LYS A 8 -11.45 14.33 -2.04
C LYS A 8 -11.87 13.38 -0.93
N VAL A 9 -11.16 12.25 -0.84
CA VAL A 9 -11.41 11.21 0.16
C VAL A 9 -10.09 10.70 0.70
N VAL A 10 -10.15 10.05 1.86
CA VAL A 10 -9.02 9.28 2.39
C VAL A 10 -9.34 7.81 2.20
N VAL A 11 -8.41 7.06 1.61
CA VAL A 11 -8.53 5.61 1.44
C VAL A 11 -7.61 4.94 2.45
N GLY A 12 -8.20 4.26 3.43
CA GLY A 12 -7.49 3.41 4.38
C GLY A 12 -7.37 1.99 3.85
N ILE A 13 -6.15 1.47 3.75
CA ILE A 13 -5.87 0.12 3.29
C ILE A 13 -5.03 -0.57 4.36
N ARG A 14 -5.40 -1.81 4.70
CA ARG A 14 -4.61 -2.59 5.65
C ARG A 14 -3.39 -3.20 4.94
N PRO A 15 -2.18 -3.13 5.51
CA PRO A 15 -0.97 -3.66 4.87
C PRO A 15 -1.07 -5.14 4.45
N GLU A 16 -1.80 -5.95 5.22
CA GLU A 16 -1.93 -7.39 5.02
C GLU A 16 -2.92 -7.81 3.91
N VAL A 17 -3.72 -6.87 3.39
CA VAL A 17 -4.67 -7.17 2.29
C VAL A 17 -4.10 -6.86 0.91
N LEU A 18 -2.96 -6.18 0.85
CA LEU A 18 -2.30 -5.82 -0.40
C LEU A 18 -1.65 -7.04 -1.04
N VAL A 19 -1.73 -7.13 -2.37
CA VAL A 19 -1.13 -8.22 -3.12
C VAL A 19 0.12 -7.70 -3.83
N LEU A 20 1.28 -8.25 -3.49
CA LEU A 20 2.56 -7.92 -4.09
C LEU A 20 2.84 -8.84 -5.29
N ARG A 21 3.13 -8.27 -6.45
CA ARG A 21 3.50 -8.99 -7.68
C ARG A 21 4.89 -8.56 -8.16
N PRO A 22 5.81 -9.48 -8.50
CA PRO A 22 7.08 -9.12 -9.12
C PRO A 22 6.91 -8.44 -10.48
N GLY A 23 7.74 -7.45 -10.83
CA GLY A 23 7.71 -6.76 -12.12
C GLY A 23 6.56 -5.76 -12.31
N ASP A 24 6.43 -5.24 -13.53
CA ASP A 24 5.46 -4.20 -13.91
C ASP A 24 4.19 -4.82 -14.52
N HIS A 25 3.25 -5.20 -13.66
CA HIS A 25 1.93 -5.68 -14.04
C HIS A 25 0.98 -4.50 -14.29
N LYS A 26 0.10 -4.64 -15.28
CA LYS A 26 -0.94 -3.64 -15.57
C LYS A 26 -2.30 -4.18 -15.17
N GLY A 27 -3.13 -3.30 -14.62
CA GLY A 27 -4.51 -3.62 -14.23
C GLY A 27 -5.14 -2.44 -13.49
N ASP A 28 -6.43 -2.58 -13.20
CA ASP A 28 -7.13 -1.65 -12.34
C ASP A 28 -6.63 -1.81 -10.89
N ASN A 29 -6.55 -0.71 -10.14
CA ASN A 29 -6.07 -0.69 -8.74
C ASN A 29 -4.65 -1.26 -8.55
N VAL A 30 -3.80 -1.14 -9.56
CA VAL A 30 -2.39 -1.54 -9.48
C VAL A 30 -1.50 -0.31 -9.35
N LEU A 31 -0.63 -0.33 -8.33
CA LEU A 31 0.32 0.73 -8.01
C LEU A 31 1.75 0.21 -8.27
N PRO A 32 2.43 0.66 -9.34
CA PRO A 32 3.80 0.26 -9.62
C PRO A 32 4.78 0.91 -8.63
N GLY A 33 5.87 0.21 -8.34
CA GLY A 33 6.89 0.68 -7.42
C GLY A 33 8.15 -0.17 -7.39
N THR A 34 9.04 0.19 -6.46
CA THR A 34 10.33 -0.47 -6.25
C THR A 34 10.49 -0.83 -4.79
N ILE A 35 11.00 -2.03 -4.50
CA ILE A 35 11.29 -2.45 -3.13
C ILE A 35 12.42 -1.56 -2.58
N GLU A 36 12.14 -0.84 -1.51
CA GLU A 36 13.13 -0.02 -0.79
C GLU A 36 13.77 -0.85 0.33
N ARG A 37 12.98 -1.67 1.04
CA ARG A 37 13.46 -2.51 2.15
C ARG A 37 12.67 -3.80 2.28
N VAL A 38 13.35 -4.86 2.73
CA VAL A 38 12.77 -6.15 3.11
C VAL A 38 13.18 -6.47 4.55
N MET A 39 12.21 -6.81 5.39
CA MET A 39 12.43 -7.16 6.79
C MET A 39 11.76 -8.49 7.11
N PHE A 40 12.56 -9.47 7.52
CA PHE A 40 12.06 -10.73 8.05
C PHE A 40 11.83 -10.58 9.56
N GLU A 41 10.58 -10.71 9.99
CA GLU A 41 10.14 -10.54 11.38
C GLU A 41 9.56 -11.86 11.92
N GLY A 42 10.24 -12.98 11.62
CA GLY A 42 9.81 -14.32 12.02
C GLY A 42 8.70 -14.85 11.11
N ILE A 43 7.45 -14.84 11.59
CA ILE A 43 6.32 -15.41 10.85
C ILE A 43 5.81 -14.50 9.72
N VAL A 44 6.22 -13.24 9.71
CA VAL A 44 5.87 -12.27 8.67
C VAL A 44 7.12 -11.68 8.03
N THR A 45 6.99 -11.33 6.75
CA THR A 45 7.95 -10.54 6.00
C THR A 45 7.29 -9.23 5.62
N ARG A 46 7.96 -8.13 5.98
CA ARG A 46 7.53 -6.77 5.69
C ARG A 46 8.33 -6.20 4.54
N TYR A 47 7.61 -5.69 3.54
CA TYR A 47 8.14 -4.96 2.41
C TYR A 47 7.82 -3.48 2.56
N GLU A 48 8.84 -2.64 2.38
CA GLU A 48 8.65 -1.20 2.18
C GLU A 48 8.90 -0.90 0.71
N ILE A 49 7.93 -0.28 0.06
CA ILE A 49 7.87 -0.10 -1.38
C ILE A 49 7.75 1.39 -1.64
N ARG A 50 8.70 1.93 -2.40
CA ARG A 50 8.58 3.26 -2.98
C ARG A 50 7.74 3.16 -4.22
N LEU A 51 6.54 3.72 -4.18
CA LEU A 51 5.67 3.82 -5.36
C LEU A 51 6.24 4.84 -6.36
N ASP A 52 5.86 4.73 -7.62
CA ASP A 52 6.34 5.63 -8.68
C ASP A 52 5.90 7.09 -8.49
N ASN A 53 4.92 7.34 -7.62
CA ASN A 53 4.50 8.68 -7.20
C ASN A 53 5.26 9.20 -5.95
N ASP A 54 6.36 8.54 -5.58
CA ASP A 54 7.21 8.78 -4.41
C ASP A 54 6.59 8.46 -3.04
N ASP A 55 5.34 8.02 -2.96
CA ASP A 55 4.75 7.58 -1.70
C ASP A 55 5.40 6.28 -1.21
N LEU A 56 5.51 6.13 0.12
CA LEU A 56 6.01 4.92 0.75
C LEU A 56 4.83 4.04 1.18
N LEU A 57 4.80 2.81 0.70
CA LEU A 57 3.79 1.81 1.05
C LEU A 57 4.42 0.65 1.82
N VAL A 58 3.68 0.14 2.80
CA VAL A 58 4.08 -1.04 3.58
C VAL A 58 3.16 -2.20 3.26
N ILE A 59 3.74 -3.38 2.99
CA ILE A 59 3.02 -4.63 2.83
C ILE A 59 3.58 -5.65 3.82
N THR A 60 2.69 -6.41 4.45
CA THR A 60 3.05 -7.49 5.36
C THR A 60 2.45 -8.80 4.85
N VAL A 61 3.29 -9.80 4.59
CA VAL A 61 2.86 -11.14 4.14
C VAL A 61 3.42 -12.23 5.07
N PRO A 62 2.77 -13.41 5.15
CA PRO A 62 3.36 -14.55 5.83
C PRO A 62 4.71 -14.92 5.22
N SER A 63 5.75 -15.12 6.03
CA SER A 63 7.10 -15.42 5.55
C SER A 63 7.16 -16.70 4.72
N MET A 64 6.28 -17.67 5.01
CA MET A 64 6.19 -18.94 4.27
C MET A 64 5.75 -18.77 2.82
N THR A 65 5.08 -17.67 2.50
CA THR A 65 4.55 -17.36 1.16
C THR A 65 5.16 -16.08 0.59
N ALA A 66 6.22 -15.56 1.22
CA ALA A 66 6.90 -14.36 0.78
C ALA A 66 7.70 -14.66 -0.50
N GLU A 67 7.47 -13.87 -1.55
CA GLU A 67 8.30 -13.90 -2.76
C GLU A 67 9.75 -13.50 -2.40
N PRO A 68 10.79 -14.07 -3.02
CA PRO A 68 12.20 -13.81 -2.67
C PRO A 68 12.71 -12.47 -3.22
N LEU A 69 11.93 -11.41 -3.06
CA LEU A 69 12.21 -10.05 -3.54
C LEU A 69 13.30 -9.37 -2.71
N ARG A 70 13.99 -8.41 -3.33
CA ARG A 70 15.14 -7.69 -2.77
C ARG A 70 15.00 -6.18 -3.00
N PRO A 71 15.70 -5.34 -2.20
CA PRO A 71 15.81 -3.92 -2.48
C PRO A 71 16.30 -3.66 -3.92
N GLY A 72 15.60 -2.77 -4.62
CA GLY A 72 15.81 -2.45 -6.03
C GLY A 72 14.93 -3.23 -7.01
N ASP A 73 14.26 -4.31 -6.58
CA ASP A 73 13.35 -5.05 -7.46
C ASP A 73 12.12 -4.22 -7.82
N ARG A 74 11.77 -4.23 -9.11
CA ARG A 74 10.51 -3.67 -9.61
C ARG A 74 9.35 -4.58 -9.22
N VAL A 75 8.27 -3.96 -8.77
CA VAL A 75 7.06 -4.65 -8.29
C VAL A 75 5.82 -3.86 -8.63
N SER A 76 4.68 -4.54 -8.55
CA SER A 76 3.36 -3.97 -8.66
C SER A 76 2.54 -4.35 -7.43
N VAL A 77 1.89 -3.37 -6.83
CA VAL A 77 1.01 -3.56 -5.67
C VAL A 77 -0.43 -3.47 -6.11
N GLU A 78 -1.15 -4.58 -6.01
CA GLU A 78 -2.57 -4.64 -6.32
C GLU A 78 -3.39 -4.39 -5.04
N VAL A 79 -4.35 -3.47 -5.12
CA VAL A 79 -5.32 -3.18 -4.06
C VAL A 79 -6.62 -3.93 -4.37
N PRO A 80 -6.97 -4.99 -3.63
CA PRO A 80 -8.17 -5.76 -3.94
C PRO A 80 -9.44 -4.95 -3.74
N HIS A 81 -10.39 -5.14 -4.67
CA HIS A 81 -11.72 -4.54 -4.56
C HIS A 81 -12.41 -4.95 -3.25
N GLY A 82 -13.06 -4.00 -2.58
CA GLY A 82 -13.83 -4.25 -1.35
C GLY A 82 -12.99 -4.48 -0.09
N LYS A 83 -11.65 -4.34 -0.16
CA LYS A 83 -10.74 -4.44 0.99
C LYS A 83 -10.20 -3.07 1.43
N VAL A 84 -10.94 -2.01 1.13
CA VAL A 84 -10.58 -0.61 1.43
C VAL A 84 -11.64 0.04 2.28
N PHE A 85 -11.22 0.97 3.14
CA PHE A 85 -12.10 1.87 3.86
C PHE A 85 -12.02 3.25 3.22
N VAL A 86 -13.17 3.87 3.00
CA VAL A 86 -13.24 5.23 2.45
C VAL A 86 -13.75 6.15 3.54
N PHE A 87 -13.00 7.20 3.82
CA PHE A 87 -13.33 8.22 4.80
C PHE A 87 -13.48 9.58 4.10
N PRO A 88 -14.35 10.47 4.61
CA PRO A 88 -14.36 11.86 4.19
C PRO A 88 -12.96 12.48 4.35
N TYR A 89 -12.58 13.36 3.43
CA TYR A 89 -11.34 14.09 3.60
C TYR A 89 -11.47 15.05 4.80
N PRO A 90 -10.53 15.03 5.76
CA PRO A 90 -10.65 15.83 6.97
C PRO A 90 -10.52 17.32 6.69
N GLU A 91 -11.31 18.13 7.41
CA GLU A 91 -11.34 19.60 7.26
C GLU A 91 -9.99 20.24 7.55
N ARG A 92 -9.26 19.70 8.53
CA ARG A 92 -7.90 20.10 8.94
C ARG A 92 -6.81 19.60 7.99
N GLY A 93 -7.17 18.76 7.02
CA GLY A 93 -6.23 18.15 6.09
C GLY A 93 -5.56 16.89 6.65
N LEU A 94 -5.16 16.01 5.73
CA LEU A 94 -4.70 14.66 6.07
C LEU A 94 -3.45 14.64 6.95
N LYS A 95 -2.52 15.57 6.70
CA LYS A 95 -1.26 15.65 7.47
C LYS A 95 -1.52 15.95 8.95
N GLU A 96 -2.43 16.87 9.24
CA GLU A 96 -2.77 17.24 10.63
C GLU A 96 -3.46 16.08 11.36
N GLU A 97 -4.37 15.37 10.70
CA GLU A 97 -5.04 14.20 11.28
C GLU A 97 -4.12 12.99 11.51
N LEU A 98 -3.13 12.78 10.64
CA LEU A 98 -2.15 11.69 10.78
C LEU A 98 -0.99 12.04 11.71
N SER A 99 -0.85 13.29 12.13
CA SER A 99 0.15 13.72 13.10
C SER A 99 -0.29 13.24 14.49
N VAL A 100 0.05 12.00 14.83
CA VAL A 100 -0.07 11.49 16.20
C VAL A 100 1.25 11.80 16.91
N GLU A 101 1.23 12.88 17.70
CA GLU A 101 2.16 13.14 18.81
C GLU A 101 1.35 13.33 20.10
#